data_AF-A0A847U9H4-F1
#
_entry.id   AF-A0A847U9H4-F1
#
_cell.length_a   1.000
_cell.length_b   1.000
_cell.length_c   1.000
_cell.angle_alpha   90.00
_cell.angle_beta   90.00
_cell.angle_gamma   90.00
#
_symmetry.space_group_name_H-M   'P 1'
#
loop_
_entity.id
_entity.type
_entity.pdbx_description
1 polymer ?
#
loop_
_entity_poly.entity_id
_entity_poly.type
_entity_poly.pdbx_seq_one_letter_code
_entity_poly.pdbx_strand_id
1 'polypeptide(L)'
;MRPLVSWMTKSDPAILELYDETGIAMPPAVVSYNIEGISHPTVKRRLPILADNGLLKRIDDKQGYYQITDQGRDYLAGKLDIEDLEQTE
;
A
#
# COMPACT_ATOMS: atom_id res chain seq x y z
N MET A 1 -2.87 -6.18 -16.39
CA MET A 1 -1.85 -5.18 -16.00
C MET A 1 -2.46 -4.39 -14.87
N ARG A 2 -1.74 -4.20 -13.75
CA ARG A 2 -2.30 -3.44 -12.61
C ARG A 2 -2.37 -1.96 -12.99
N PRO A 3 -3.53 -1.30 -12.88
CA PRO A 3 -3.63 0.12 -13.21
C PRO A 3 -2.78 0.95 -12.25
N LEU A 4 -2.24 2.07 -12.75
CA LEU A 4 -1.66 3.13 -11.94
C LEU A 4 -2.51 4.38 -12.20
N VAL A 5 -3.33 4.74 -11.23
CA VAL A 5 -4.18 5.93 -11.28
C VAL A 5 -3.43 7.17 -10.79
N SER A 6 -4.04 8.35 -10.92
CA SER A 6 -3.40 9.65 -10.72
C SER A 6 -2.70 9.83 -9.36
N TRP A 7 -3.21 9.20 -8.30
CA TRP A 7 -2.64 9.28 -6.95
C TRP A 7 -1.57 8.21 -6.67
N MET A 8 -1.39 7.22 -7.55
CA MET A 8 -0.44 6.12 -7.42
C MET A 8 0.95 6.44 -8.00
N THR A 9 1.94 5.69 -7.55
CA THR A 9 3.31 5.72 -8.05
C THR A 9 3.81 4.30 -8.33
N LYS A 10 4.90 4.18 -9.10
CA LYS A 10 5.53 2.87 -9.39
C LYS A 10 6.01 2.12 -8.15
N SER A 11 6.16 2.81 -7.02
CA SER A 11 6.56 2.21 -5.74
C SER A 11 5.43 1.47 -5.04
N ASP A 12 4.16 1.82 -5.31
CA ASP A 12 3.04 1.31 -4.52
C ASP A 12 2.78 -0.20 -4.68
N PRO A 13 2.86 -0.79 -5.89
CA PRO A 13 2.71 -2.23 -6.03
C PRO A 13 3.73 -3.00 -5.20
N ALA A 14 5.01 -2.60 -5.22
CA ALA A 14 6.06 -3.25 -4.45
C ALA A 14 5.86 -3.12 -2.92
N ILE A 15 5.31 -1.99 -2.47
CA ILE A 15 4.94 -1.81 -1.06
C ILE A 15 3.81 -2.76 -0.68
N LEU A 16 2.75 -2.84 -1.50
CA LEU A 16 1.60 -3.72 -1.25
C LEU A 16 2.00 -5.20 -1.30
N GLU A 17 2.85 -5.60 -2.24
CA GLU A 17 3.39 -6.96 -2.36
C GLU A 17 4.06 -7.41 -1.06
N LEU A 18 4.89 -6.57 -0.43
CA LEU A 18 5.52 -6.91 0.84
C LEU A 18 4.48 -7.18 1.96
N TYR A 19 3.41 -6.39 2.03
CA TYR A 19 2.34 -6.64 3.02
C TYR A 19 1.53 -7.90 2.69
N ASP A 20 1.30 -8.19 1.41
CA ASP A 20 0.57 -9.38 0.96
C ASP A 20 1.33 -10.66 1.29
N GLU A 21 2.62 -10.69 0.94
CA GLU A 21 3.53 -11.82 1.15
C GLU A 21 3.73 -12.14 2.64
N THR A 22 3.85 -11.11 3.48
CA THR A 22 4.10 -11.30 4.91
C THR A 22 2.81 -11.50 5.71
N GLY A 23 1.69 -10.89 5.30
CA GLY A 23 0.40 -10.98 5.97
C GLY A 23 0.32 -10.33 7.36
N ILE A 24 1.39 -9.68 7.82
CA ILE A 24 1.48 -9.06 9.15
C ILE A 24 1.33 -7.54 9.08
N ALA A 25 1.06 -6.92 10.22
CA ALA A 25 1.09 -5.47 10.33
C ALA A 25 2.54 -4.97 10.50
N MET A 26 2.93 -3.93 9.76
CA MET A 26 4.29 -3.39 9.77
C MET A 26 4.33 -1.86 9.84
N PRO A 27 5.33 -1.27 10.52
CA PRO A 27 5.58 0.17 10.48
C PRO A 27 6.46 0.55 9.27
N PRO A 28 6.52 1.85 8.89
CA PRO A 28 7.30 2.34 7.74
C PRO A 28 8.77 1.91 7.74
N ALA A 29 9.39 1.84 8.93
CA ALA A 29 10.80 1.47 9.07
C ALA A 29 11.07 0.04 8.57
N VAL A 30 10.21 -0.92 8.96
CA VAL A 30 10.32 -2.32 8.53
C VAL A 30 10.11 -2.44 7.02
N VAL A 31 9.12 -1.74 6.48
CA VAL A 31 8.85 -1.77 5.03
C VAL A 31 10.04 -1.23 4.23
N SER A 32 10.54 -0.04 4.58
CA SER A 32 11.65 0.56 3.85
C SER A 32 12.98 -0.18 3.95
N TYR A 33 13.15 -0.98 5.01
CA TYR A 33 14.33 -1.80 5.20
C TYR A 33 14.35 -3.01 4.25
N ASN A 34 13.17 -3.52 3.88
CA ASN A 34 13.02 -4.76 3.13
C ASN A 34 12.69 -4.55 1.63
N ILE A 35 12.58 -3.31 1.16
CA ILE A 35 12.32 -3.03 -0.27
C ILE A 35 13.50 -2.30 -0.90
N GLU A 36 14.13 -2.93 -1.88
CA GLU A 36 15.21 -2.33 -2.65
C GLU A 36 14.70 -1.22 -3.59
N GLY A 37 15.48 -0.13 -3.71
CA GLY A 37 15.19 0.97 -4.64
C GLY A 37 14.08 1.93 -4.19
N ILE A 38 13.49 1.75 -3.02
CA ILE A 38 12.47 2.65 -2.46
C ILE A 38 12.97 3.28 -1.15
N SER A 39 13.11 4.61 -1.14
CA SER A 39 13.60 5.31 0.05
C SER A 39 12.61 5.29 1.22
N HIS A 40 13.10 5.32 2.46
CA HIS A 40 12.25 5.44 3.65
C HIS A 40 11.30 6.66 3.63
N PRO A 41 11.74 7.88 3.21
CA PRO A 41 10.82 9.01 3.02
C PRO A 41 9.70 8.72 2.01
N THR A 42 10.00 7.98 0.92
CA THR A 42 8.98 7.54 -0.04
C THR A 42 7.96 6.64 0.65
N VAL A 43 8.41 5.58 1.33
CA VAL A 43 7.53 4.65 2.06
C VAL A 43 6.64 5.40 3.04
N LYS A 44 7.22 6.25 3.90
CA LYS A 44 6.47 7.01 4.91
C LYS A 44 5.39 7.90 4.30
N ARG A 45 5.61 8.44 3.09
CA ARG A 45 4.62 9.23 2.35
C ARG A 45 3.55 8.36 1.69
N ARG A 46 3.91 7.18 1.16
CA ARG A 46 2.98 6.33 0.41
C ARG A 46 2.00 5.57 1.30
N LEU A 47 2.44 5.07 2.47
CA LEU A 47 1.56 4.31 3.38
C LEU A 47 0.26 5.04 3.78
N PRO A 48 0.25 6.33 4.18
CA PRO A 48 -0.98 7.08 4.39
C PRO A 48 -1.90 7.04 3.18
N ILE A 49 -1.36 7.37 2.00
CA ILE A 49 -2.15 7.49 0.76
C ILE A 49 -2.79 6.13 0.40
N LEU A 50 -2.04 5.04 0.54
CA LEU A 50 -2.57 3.69 0.33
C LEU A 50 -3.64 3.31 1.34
N ALA A 51 -3.54 3.80 2.57
CA ALA A 51 -4.56 3.59 3.60
C ALA A 51 -5.81 4.42 3.35
N ASP A 52 -5.64 5.68 2.97
CA ASP A 52 -6.74 6.60 2.63
C ASP A 52 -7.51 6.09 1.40
N ASN A 53 -6.85 5.35 0.49
CA ASN A 53 -7.47 4.70 -0.67
C ASN A 53 -7.85 3.22 -0.42
N GLY A 54 -7.96 2.80 0.85
CA GLY A 54 -8.48 1.48 1.21
C GLY A 54 -7.60 0.27 0.86
N LEU A 55 -6.43 0.45 0.24
CA LEU A 55 -5.51 -0.65 -0.11
C LEU A 55 -4.69 -1.15 1.09
N LEU A 56 -4.48 -0.28 2.07
CA LEU A 56 -3.96 -0.61 3.39
C LEU A 56 -4.98 -0.16 4.46
N LYS A 57 -4.79 -0.62 5.69
CA LYS A 57 -5.48 -0.10 6.86
C LYS A 57 -4.48 0.21 7.96
N ARG A 58 -4.68 1.31 8.67
CA ARG A 58 -3.95 1.63 9.91
C ARG A 58 -4.52 0.78 11.03
N ILE A 59 -3.66 0.04 11.73
CA ILE A 59 -4.05 -0.82 12.86
C ILE A 59 -3.78 -0.15 14.21
N ASP A 60 -2.76 0.70 14.27
CA ASP A 60 -2.42 1.49 15.46
C ASP A 60 -1.91 2.86 15.03
N ASP A 61 -2.68 3.90 15.32
CA ASP A 61 -2.34 5.29 14.96
C ASP A 61 -1.16 5.85 15.76
N LYS A 62 -0.91 5.34 16.97
CA LYS A 62 0.23 5.78 17.80
C LYS A 62 1.53 5.16 17.31
N GLN A 63 1.47 3.92 16.85
CA GLN A 63 2.66 3.17 16.42
C GLN A 63 2.88 3.18 14.90
N GLY A 64 1.89 3.62 14.12
CA GLY A 64 1.99 3.74 12.66
C GLY A 64 2.08 2.41 11.95
N TYR A 65 1.40 1.38 12.45
CA TYR A 65 1.35 0.05 11.84
C TYR A 65 0.25 -0.01 10.79
N TYR A 66 0.57 -0.56 9.62
CA TYR A 66 -0.37 -0.79 8.54
C TYR A 66 -0.48 -2.27 8.24
N GLN A 67 -1.61 -2.69 7.68
CA GLN A 67 -1.85 -4.05 7.20
C GLN A 67 -2.58 -3.98 5.85
N ILE A 68 -2.34 -4.95 4.98
CA ILE A 68 -3.09 -5.08 3.72
C ILE A 68 -4.58 -5.37 3.98
N THR A 69 -5.44 -4.80 3.14
CA THR A 69 -6.89 -5.03 3.12
C THR A 69 -7.26 -6.04 2.02
N ASP A 70 -8.51 -6.50 1.99
CA ASP A 70 -9.00 -7.34 0.90
C ASP A 70 -8.96 -6.59 -0.45
N GLN A 71 -9.29 -5.29 -0.46
CA GLN A 71 -9.17 -4.44 -1.65
C GLN A 71 -7.71 -4.31 -2.13
N GLY A 72 -6.75 -4.20 -1.20
CA GLY A 72 -5.32 -4.25 -1.54
C GLY A 72 -4.90 -5.55 -2.21
N ARG A 73 -5.44 -6.68 -1.76
CA ARG A 73 -5.20 -8.00 -2.39
C ARG A 73 -5.86 -8.10 -3.76
N ASP A 74 -7.07 -7.58 -3.90
CA ASP A 74 -7.78 -7.56 -5.19
C ASP A 74 -7.07 -6.68 -6.23
N TYR A 75 -6.50 -5.54 -5.80
CA TYR A 75 -5.59 -4.74 -6.62
C TYR A 75 -4.40 -5.56 -7.12
N LEU A 76 -3.70 -6.26 -6.22
CA LEU A 76 -2.54 -7.09 -6.57
C LEU A 76 -2.89 -8.26 -7.49
N ALA A 77 -4.08 -8.82 -7.34
CA ALA A 77 -4.65 -9.85 -8.20
C ALA A 77 -5.14 -9.32 -9.57
N GLY A 78 -5.12 -8.00 -9.78
CA GLY A 78 -5.57 -7.38 -11.03
C GLY A 78 -7.09 -7.43 -11.23
N LYS A 79 -7.85 -7.48 -10.14
CA LYS A 79 -9.32 -7.51 -10.15
C LYS A 79 -9.96 -6.13 -10.11
N LEU A 80 -9.20 -5.09 -9.74
CA LEU A 80 -9.68 -3.70 -9.71
C LEU A 80 -9.30 -2.98 -11.00
N ASP A 81 -10.23 -2.20 -11.54
CA ASP A 81 -10.01 -1.28 -12.65
C ASP A 81 -9.68 0.15 -12.15
N ILE A 82 -9.72 1.13 -13.06
CA ILE A 82 -9.39 2.53 -12.73
C ILE A 82 -10.52 3.12 -11.89
N GLU A 83 -11.76 2.83 -12.27
CA GLU A 83 -12.98 3.32 -11.66
C GLU A 83 -13.09 2.85 -10.20
N ASP A 84 -12.72 1.60 -9.91
CA ASP A 84 -12.66 1.06 -8.55
C ASP A 84 -11.66 1.79 -7.64
N LEU A 85 -10.58 2.34 -8.21
CA LEU A 85 -9.48 2.98 -7.47
C LEU A 85 -9.65 4.51 -7.30
N GLU A 86 -10.50 5.13 -8.11
CA GLU A 86 -10.79 6.58 -8.03
C GLU A 86 -12.00 6.90 -7.15
N GLN A 87 -12.81 5.91 -6.76
CA GLN A 87 -14.03 6.09 -5.97
C GLN A 87 -13.83 6.26 -4.45
N THR A 88 -12.59 6.35 -3.96
CA THR A 88 -12.35 6.52 -2.52
C THR A 88 -12.52 7.98 -2.12
N GLU A 89 -13.76 8.39 -1.80
CA GLU A 89 -14.09 9.64 -1.09
C GLU A 89 -13.89 9.53 0.42
#